data_AF-A0A5C4LGV6-F1
#
_entry.id   AF-A0A5C4LGV6-F1
#
_cell.length_a   1.000
_cell.length_b   1.000
_cell.length_c   1.000
_cell.angle_alpha   90.00
_cell.angle_beta   90.00
_cell.angle_gamma   90.00
#
_symmetry.space_group_name_H-M   'P 1'
#
loop_
_entity.id
_entity.type
_entity.pdbx_description
1 polymer ?
#
loop_
_entity_poly.entity_id
_entity_poly.type
_entity_poly.pdbx_seq_one_letter_code
_entity_poly.pdbx_strand_id
1 'polypeptide(L)' 'PRLLAEAGGPATTPSGAAGLAGLLAVLADPARAADLRLDRDSRILVLVTEAALEGA' A
#
# COMPACT_ATOMS: atom_id res chain seq x y z
N PRO A 1 -0.58 -7.47 -2.74
CA PRO A 1 -1.99 -7.59 -3.18
C PRO A 1 -2.96 -8.16 -2.12
N ARG A 2 -2.62 -9.27 -1.43
CA ARG A 2 -3.53 -9.90 -0.45
C ARG A 2 -4.08 -8.95 0.61
N LEU A 3 -3.18 -8.20 1.26
CA LEU A 3 -3.54 -7.26 2.34
C LEU A 3 -4.49 -6.13 1.87
N LEU A 4 -4.34 -5.70 0.61
CA LEU A 4 -5.26 -4.73 -0.01
C LEU A 4 -6.65 -5.35 -0.22
N ALA A 5 -6.72 -6.60 -0.68
CA ALA A 5 -7.98 -7.33 -0.88
C ALA A 5 -8.68 -7.65 0.46
N GLU A 6 -7.94 -8.06 1.48
CA GLU A 6 -8.46 -8.28 2.85
C GLU A 6 -9.06 -7.00 3.46
N ALA A 7 -8.54 -5.84 3.08
CA ALA A 7 -9.07 -4.52 3.47
C ALA A 7 -10.25 -4.03 2.60
N GLY A 8 -10.75 -4.86 1.66
CA GLY A 8 -11.83 -4.48 0.73
C GLY A 8 -11.38 -3.55 -0.40
N GLY A 9 -10.08 -3.44 -0.64
CA GLY A 9 -9.51 -2.68 -1.76
C GLY A 9 -9.70 -3.38 -3.11
N PRO A 10 -9.39 -2.67 -4.22
CA PRO A 10 -9.59 -3.19 -5.57
C PRO A 10 -8.70 -4.40 -5.87
N ALA A 11 -9.21 -5.32 -6.71
CA ALA A 11 -8.39 -6.37 -7.28
C ALA A 11 -7.29 -5.75 -8.17
N THR A 12 -6.04 -6.09 -7.88
CA THR A 12 -4.86 -5.50 -8.54
C THR A 12 -3.76 -6.55 -8.71
N THR A 13 -2.81 -6.26 -9.58
CA THR A 13 -1.54 -6.99 -9.75
C THR A 13 -0.57 -6.73 -8.57
N PRO A 14 0.53 -7.48 -8.46
CA PRO A 14 1.62 -7.16 -7.53
C PRO A 14 2.21 -5.76 -7.72
N SER A 15 2.41 -5.31 -8.97
CA SER A 15 2.94 -3.98 -9.28
C SER A 15 1.98 -2.86 -8.86
N GLY A 16 0.67 -3.01 -9.12
CA GLY A 16 -0.33 -2.05 -8.66
C GLY A 16 -0.46 -1.96 -7.13
N ALA A 17 -0.05 -3.01 -6.41
CA ALA A 17 0.05 -3.00 -4.95
C ALA A 17 1.39 -2.47 -4.39
N ALA A 18 2.34 -2.06 -5.24
CA ALA A 18 3.68 -1.68 -4.81
C ALA A 18 3.69 -0.44 -3.89
N GLY A 19 2.80 0.53 -4.12
CA GLY A 19 2.66 1.71 -3.26
C GLY A 19 2.31 1.35 -1.81
N LEU A 20 1.34 0.44 -1.62
CA LEU A 20 1.00 -0.08 -0.29
C LEU A 20 2.16 -0.87 0.33
N ALA A 21 2.84 -1.71 -0.47
CA ALA A 21 3.98 -2.49 0.03
C ALA A 21 5.12 -1.58 0.51
N GLY A 22 5.43 -0.51 -0.23
CA GLY A 22 6.41 0.50 0.16
C GLY A 22 6.00 1.22 1.45
N LEU A 23 4.72 1.59 1.59
CA LEU A 23 4.21 2.18 2.82
C LEU A 23 4.40 1.25 4.03
N LEU A 24 3.99 -0.02 3.91
CA LEU A 24 4.14 -0.99 5.00
C LEU A 24 5.61 -1.19 5.38
N ALA A 25 6.50 -1.23 4.40
CA ALA A 25 7.94 -1.34 4.64
C ALA A 25 8.52 -0.12 5.37
N VAL A 26 8.03 1.09 5.07
CA VAL A 26 8.41 2.31 5.81
C VAL A 26 7.84 2.28 7.23
N LEU A 27 6.58 1.92 7.41
CA LEU A 27 5.93 1.91 8.74
C LEU A 27 6.50 0.85 9.68
N ALA A 28 7.11 -0.22 9.14
CA ALA A 28 7.82 -1.22 9.92
C ALA A 28 9.17 -0.73 10.48
N ASP A 29 9.67 0.42 10.01
CA ASP A 29 10.93 1.04 10.45
C ASP A 29 10.64 2.43 11.06
N PRO A 30 10.66 2.56 12.40
CA PRO A 30 10.35 3.83 13.06
C PRO A 30 11.26 5.00 12.66
N ALA A 31 12.53 4.74 12.31
CA ALA A 31 13.45 5.80 11.90
C ALA A 31 13.05 6.34 10.53
N ARG A 32 12.76 5.46 9.57
CA ARG A 32 12.28 5.86 8.24
C ARG A 32 10.90 6.51 8.27
N ALA A 33 10.01 6.03 9.14
CA ALA A 33 8.71 6.66 9.36
C ALA A 33 8.88 8.08 9.91
N ALA A 34 9.79 8.28 10.86
CA ALA A 34 10.11 9.60 11.42
C ALA A 34 10.72 10.56 10.38
N ASP A 35 11.62 10.08 9.53
CA ASP A 35 12.22 10.87 8.44
C ASP A 35 11.16 11.41 7.47
N LEU A 36 10.10 10.63 7.23
CA LEU A 36 8.96 11.01 6.40
C LEU A 36 7.82 11.68 7.18
N ARG A 37 8.01 11.90 8.49
CA ARG A 37 7.02 12.49 9.41
C ARG A 37 5.68 11.75 9.39
N LEU A 38 5.71 10.43 9.25
CA LEU A 38 4.53 9.58 9.33
C LEU A 38 4.20 9.27 10.79
N ASP A 39 2.98 9.56 11.19
CA ASP A 39 2.45 9.35 12.53
C ASP A 39 0.99 8.87 12.51
N ARG A 40 0.38 8.74 13.69
CA ARG A 40 -1.02 8.29 13.87
C ARG A 40 -2.06 9.25 13.27
N ASP A 41 -1.70 10.52 13.09
CA ASP A 41 -2.61 11.56 12.58
C ASP A 41 -2.52 11.68 11.06
N SER A 42 -1.49 11.07 10.47
CA SER A 42 -1.32 10.96 9.03
C SER A 42 -2.49 10.23 8.36
N ARG A 43 -2.84 10.68 7.15
CA ARG A 43 -3.81 10.03 6.26
C ARG A 43 -3.14 9.82 4.92
N ILE A 44 -3.11 8.57 4.47
CA ILE A 44 -2.36 8.18 3.29
C ILE A 44 -3.34 7.68 2.23
N LEU A 45 -3.28 8.32 1.06
CA LEU A 45 -4.04 7.90 -0.11
C LEU A 45 -3.17 6.96 -0.95
N VAL A 46 -3.57 5.70 -1.04
CA VAL A 46 -2.96 4.73 -1.95
C VAL A 46 -3.72 4.77 -3.27
N LEU A 47 -3.04 5.15 -4.35
CA LEU A 47 -3.58 5.14 -5.71
C LEU A 47 -3.19 3.83 -6.39
N VAL A 48 -4.17 2.99 -6.68
CA VAL A 48 -4.00 1.78 -7.48
C VAL A 48 -4.37 2.13 -8.92
N THR A 49 -3.38 2.14 -9.81
CA THR A 49 -3.52 2.66 -11.18
C THR A 49 -3.81 1.58 -12.23
N GLU A 50 -3.76 0.31 -11.85
CA GLU A 50 -4.01 -0.83 -12.72
C GLU A 50 -4.87 -1.89 -12.02
N ALA A 51 -5.60 -2.67 -12.81
CA ALA A 51 -6.45 -3.74 -12.32
C ALA A 51 -5.82 -5.11 -12.61
N ALA A 52 -6.21 -6.11 -11.82
CA ALA A 52 -5.91 -7.50 -12.19
C ALA A 52 -6.65 -7.86 -13.49
N LEU A 53 -6.00 -8.62 -14.38
CA LEU A 53 -6.64 -9.15 -15.58
C LEU A 53 -7.61 -10.27 -15.19
N GLU A 54 -8.82 -10.28 -15.75
CA GLU A 54 -9.74 -11.39 -15.59
C GLU A 54 -9.21 -12.63 -16.33
N GLY A 55 -9.10 -13.76 -15.62
CA GLY A 55 -8.76 -15.06 -16.21
C GLY A 55 -7.30 -15.52 -16.08
N ALA A 56 -6.50 -14.91 -15.22
CA ALA A 56 -5.17 -15.40 -14.84
C ALA A 56 -5.22 -16.41 -13.68
#